data_AF-A0A4Y2EB56-F1
#
_entry.id   AF-A0A4Y2EB56-F1
#
_cell.length_a   1.000
_cell.length_b   1.000
_cell.length_c   1.000
_cell.angle_alpha   90.00
_cell.angle_beta   90.00
_cell.angle_gamma   90.00
#
_symmetry.space_group_name_H-M   'P 1'
#
loop_
_entity.id
_entity.type
_entity.pdbx_description
1 polymer ?
#
loop_
_entity_poly.entity_id
_entity_poly.type
_entity_poly.pdbx_seq_one_letter_code
_entity_poly.pdbx_strand_id
1 'polypeptide(L)'
;MPKQLRQTFAFILHFCIPTDVLELWNKYSIDMSLDNLRSNIKAGSWNMALHDITATLEQHGLSCGSIGLNVPAGNAIEVQPCNQDEEREEAEQRISFLNRKQLTAFETIKRAIGNNNENDRYFF
;
A
#
# COMPACT_ATOMS: atom_id res chain seq x y z
N MET A 1 0.27 -2.11 -6.52
CA MET A 1 0.78 -3.39 -5.98
C MET A 1 2.09 -3.15 -5.23
N PRO A 2 2.07 -2.64 -3.99
CA PRO A 2 3.29 -2.17 -3.29
C PRO A 2 4.21 -3.29 -2.79
N LYS A 3 3.66 -4.42 -2.31
CA LYS A 3 4.45 -5.58 -1.88
C LYS A 3 5.41 -6.11 -2.95
N GLN A 4 4.94 -6.24 -4.19
CA GLN A 4 5.75 -6.70 -5.32
C GLN A 4 6.84 -5.69 -5.69
N LEU A 5 6.57 -4.38 -5.55
CA LEU A 5 7.57 -3.34 -5.73
C LEU A 5 8.68 -3.48 -4.69
N ARG A 6 8.36 -3.72 -3.41
CA ARG A 6 9.34 -3.97 -2.35
C ARG A 6 10.22 -5.20 -2.63
N GLN A 7 9.63 -6.29 -3.11
CA GLN A 7 10.39 -7.49 -3.51
C GLN A 7 11.32 -7.23 -4.69
N THR A 8 10.81 -6.54 -5.72
CA THR A 8 11.61 -6.18 -6.90
C THR A 8 12.76 -5.26 -6.51
N PHE A 9 12.51 -4.30 -5.62
CA PHE A 9 13.53 -3.42 -5.06
C PHE A 9 14.60 -4.23 -4.34
N ALA A 10 14.24 -5.17 -3.45
CA ALA A 10 15.21 -6.04 -2.78
C ALA A 10 16.05 -6.87 -3.77
N PHE A 11 15.47 -7.36 -4.86
CA PHE A 11 16.23 -8.06 -5.91
C PHE A 11 17.20 -7.14 -6.66
N ILE A 12 16.80 -5.91 -6.96
CA ILE A 12 17.71 -4.91 -7.56
C ILE A 12 18.90 -4.66 -6.64
N LEU A 13 18.66 -4.53 -5.33
CA LEU A 13 19.73 -4.32 -4.36
C LEU A 13 20.71 -5.48 -4.29
N HIS A 14 20.21 -6.73 -4.34
CA HIS A 14 21.04 -7.92 -4.28
C HIS A 14 21.81 -8.17 -5.59
N PHE A 15 21.13 -8.13 -6.75
CA PHE A 15 21.70 -8.55 -8.02
C PHE A 15 22.35 -7.42 -8.83
N CYS A 16 21.85 -6.19 -8.71
CA CYS A 16 22.32 -5.06 -9.52
C CYS A 16 23.29 -4.14 -8.76
N ILE A 17 23.33 -4.23 -7.43
CA ILE A 17 24.28 -3.51 -6.55
C ILE A 17 24.37 -2.02 -6.95
N PRO A 18 23.26 -1.27 -6.87
CA PRO A 18 23.24 0.13 -7.29
C PRO A 18 24.19 0.97 -6.44
N THR A 19 24.81 1.99 -7.07
CA THR A 19 25.82 2.84 -6.43
C THR A 19 25.25 3.73 -5.33
N ASP A 20 24.03 4.26 -5.51
CA ASP A 20 23.33 5.07 -4.51
C ASP A 20 21.99 4.43 -4.13
N VAL A 21 22.05 3.56 -3.13
CA VAL A 21 20.89 2.85 -2.58
C VAL A 21 19.91 3.82 -1.91
N LEU A 22 20.41 4.86 -1.25
CA LEU A 22 19.60 5.78 -0.47
C LEU A 22 18.80 6.73 -1.37
N GLU A 23 19.41 7.22 -2.45
CA GLU A 23 18.71 7.99 -3.48
C GLU A 23 17.57 7.16 -4.10
N LEU A 24 17.86 5.89 -4.44
CA LEU A 24 16.87 4.98 -5.01
C LEU A 24 15.70 4.73 -4.05
N TRP A 25 15.99 4.52 -2.77
CA TRP A 25 14.97 4.41 -1.73
C TRP A 25 14.13 5.68 -1.63
N ASN A 26 14.76 6.85 -1.51
CA ASN A 26 14.05 8.12 -1.36
C ASN A 26 13.12 8.39 -2.55
N LYS A 27 13.55 8.01 -3.77
CA LYS A 27 12.75 8.16 -4.99
C LYS A 27 11.47 7.33 -5.00
N TYR A 28 11.50 6.09 -4.51
CA TYR A 28 10.39 5.13 -4.64
C TYR A 28 9.71 4.73 -3.32
N SER A 29 10.18 5.24 -2.19
CA SER A 29 9.66 4.92 -0.84
C SER A 29 8.15 5.17 -0.70
N ILE A 30 7.62 6.21 -1.34
CA ILE A 30 6.18 6.51 -1.32
C ILE A 30 5.40 5.39 -2.00
N ASP A 31 5.77 5.03 -3.23
CA ASP A 31 5.09 3.99 -4.02
C ASP A 31 5.17 2.62 -3.33
N MET A 32 6.31 2.34 -2.70
CA MET A 32 6.56 1.13 -1.92
C MET A 32 5.82 1.09 -0.59
N SER A 33 5.23 2.19 -0.11
CA SER A 33 4.52 2.25 1.18
C SER A 33 3.03 2.54 1.05
N LEU A 34 2.48 2.59 -0.16
CA LEU A 34 1.08 2.97 -0.41
C LEU A 34 0.05 2.09 0.33
N ASP A 35 0.33 0.79 0.48
CA ASP A 35 -0.52 -0.15 1.20
C ASP A 35 -0.48 0.06 2.72
N ASN A 36 0.61 0.63 3.23
CA ASN A 36 0.82 0.92 4.65
C ASN A 36 0.36 2.33 5.05
N LEU A 37 -0.12 3.16 4.11
CA LEU A 37 -0.55 4.55 4.38
C LEU A 37 -1.93 4.65 5.04
N ARG A 38 -2.65 3.55 5.24
CA ARG A 38 -4.00 3.55 5.86
C ARG A 38 -4.02 4.23 7.24
N SER A 39 -2.90 4.19 7.98
CA SER A 39 -2.79 4.78 9.32
C SER A 39 -2.36 6.25 9.36
N ASN A 40 -2.15 6.92 8.21
CA ASN A 40 -1.66 8.32 8.11
C ASN A 40 -0.29 8.62 8.77
N ILE A 41 0.40 7.62 9.33
CA ILE A 41 1.73 7.80 9.92
C ILE A 41 2.79 7.43 8.89
N LYS A 42 3.24 8.41 8.10
CA LYS A 42 4.27 8.23 7.03
C LYS A 42 5.51 7.47 7.52
N ALA A 43 6.03 7.83 8.69
CA ALA A 43 7.20 7.19 9.28
C ALA A 43 6.95 5.69 9.58
N GLY A 44 5.76 5.35 10.06
CA GLY A 44 5.36 3.96 10.29
C GLY A 44 5.22 3.19 8.98
N SER A 45 4.64 3.80 7.95
CA SER A 45 4.46 3.17 6.63
C SER A 45 5.80 2.86 5.93
N TRP A 46 6.78 3.75 6.08
CA TRP A 46 8.14 3.53 5.59
C TRP A 46 8.87 2.46 6.38
N ASN A 47 8.75 2.49 7.71
CA ASN A 47 9.36 1.48 8.58
C ASN A 47 8.83 0.07 8.25
N MET A 48 7.52 -0.05 8.01
CA MET A 48 6.91 -1.30 7.58
C MET A 48 7.42 -1.77 6.20
N ALA A 49 7.59 -0.85 5.26
CA ALA A 49 8.18 -1.20 3.97
C ALA A 49 9.64 -1.67 4.11
N LEU A 50 10.42 -1.07 5.01
CA LEU A 50 11.78 -1.50 5.31
C LEU A 50 11.82 -2.88 5.97
N HIS A 51 10.85 -3.24 6.83
CA HIS A 51 10.73 -4.60 7.36
C HIS A 51 10.50 -5.64 6.26
N ASP A 52 9.59 -5.38 5.32
CA ASP A 52 9.32 -6.28 4.19
C ASP A 52 10.56 -6.45 3.28
N ILE A 53 11.27 -5.37 3.01
CA ILE A 53 12.51 -5.39 2.23
C ILE A 53 13.59 -6.18 2.98
N THR A 54 13.75 -5.93 4.28
CA THR A 54 14.73 -6.65 5.13
C THR A 54 14.44 -8.15 5.12
N ALA A 55 13.18 -8.56 5.30
CA ALA A 55 12.79 -9.97 5.27
C ALA A 55 13.10 -10.64 3.91
N THR A 56 13.02 -9.89 2.81
CA THR A 56 13.40 -10.40 1.49
C THR A 56 14.92 -10.49 1.33
N LEU A 57 15.66 -9.49 1.80
CA LEU A 57 17.13 -9.47 1.76
C LEU A 57 17.77 -10.57 2.63
N GLU A 58 17.17 -10.85 3.79
CA GLU A 58 17.65 -11.89 4.72
C GLU A 58 17.58 -13.29 4.10
N GLN A 59 16.61 -13.56 3.23
CA GLN A 59 16.56 -14.81 2.45
C GLN A 59 17.77 -15.00 1.54
N HIS A 60 18.46 -13.90 1.22
CA HIS A 60 19.68 -13.87 0.41
C HIS A 60 20.95 -13.56 1.22
N GLY A 61 20.87 -13.59 2.56
CA GLY A 61 22.01 -13.34 3.45
C GLY A 61 22.46 -11.87 3.51
N LEU A 62 21.61 -10.93 3.09
CA LEU A 62 21.86 -9.49 3.16
C LEU A 62 21.03 -8.82 4.25
N SER A 63 21.47 -7.65 4.71
CA SER A 63 20.71 -6.79 5.63
C SER A 63 20.68 -5.34 5.12
N CYS A 64 19.66 -4.57 5.49
CA CYS A 64 19.58 -3.14 5.14
C CYS A 64 20.85 -2.37 5.55
N GLY A 65 21.37 -2.63 6.74
CA GLY A 65 22.60 -1.97 7.22
C GLY A 65 23.83 -2.29 6.37
N SER A 66 23.95 -3.51 5.84
CA SER A 66 25.10 -3.91 4.99
C SER A 66 25.16 -3.20 3.64
N ILE A 67 24.02 -2.65 3.18
CA ILE A 67 23.87 -2.01 1.86
C ILE A 67 23.56 -0.50 1.97
N GLY A 68 23.73 0.10 3.15
CA GLY A 68 23.54 1.54 3.36
C GLY A 68 22.08 1.99 3.42
N LEU A 69 21.14 1.07 3.63
CA LEU A 69 19.74 1.38 3.93
C LEU A 69 19.51 1.60 5.42
N ASN A 70 18.49 2.40 5.73
CA ASN A 70 18.03 2.57 7.10
C ASN A 70 17.54 1.22 7.65
N VAL A 71 18.03 0.85 8.83
CA VAL A 71 17.58 -0.34 9.54
C VAL A 71 16.18 -0.07 10.09
N PRO A 72 15.20 -0.95 9.84
CA PRO A 72 13.86 -0.77 10.40
C PRO A 72 13.91 -0.77 11.93
N ALA A 73 13.18 0.15 12.56
CA ALA A 73 13.13 0.34 13.99
C ALA A 73 11.93 -0.37 14.63
N GLY A 74 12.13 -0.94 15.81
CA GLY A 74 11.08 -1.66 16.54
C GLY A 74 10.65 -2.95 15.85
N ASN A 75 9.48 -3.45 16.24
CA ASN A 75 8.89 -4.63 15.62
C ASN A 75 8.00 -4.21 14.44
N ALA A 76 7.93 -5.06 13.43
CA ALA A 76 6.92 -4.94 12.38
C ALA A 76 5.54 -4.99 13.03
N ILE A 77 4.85 -3.85 13.09
CA ILE A 77 3.47 -3.81 13.57
C ILE A 77 2.65 -4.46 12.46
N GLU A 78 2.10 -5.64 12.73
CA GLU A 78 1.18 -6.29 11.81
C GLU A 78 0.08 -5.30 11.46
N VAL A 79 -0.13 -5.10 10.15
CA VAL A 79 -1.27 -4.33 9.65
C VAL A 79 -2.51 -4.94 10.27
N GLN A 80 -3.19 -4.18 11.14
CA GLN A 80 -4.41 -4.65 11.77
C GLN A 80 -5.35 -5.13 10.66
N PRO A 81 -5.96 -6.32 10.79
CA PRO A 81 -6.97 -6.78 9.86
C PRO A 81 -8.01 -5.68 9.71
N CYS A 82 -8.33 -5.35 8.46
CA CYS A 82 -9.39 -4.39 8.15
C CYS A 82 -10.68 -4.84 8.85
N ASN A 83 -11.14 -4.07 9.84
CA ASN A 83 -12.37 -4.38 10.55
C ASN A 83 -13.54 -4.09 9.60
N GLN A 84 -14.12 -5.15 9.04
CA GLN A 84 -15.18 -5.03 8.05
C GLN A 84 -16.42 -4.33 8.61
N ASP A 85 -16.67 -4.46 9.91
CA ASP A 85 -17.83 -3.83 10.55
C ASP A 85 -17.60 -2.32 10.71
N GLU A 86 -16.41 -1.89 11.13
CA GLU A 86 -16.05 -0.46 11.20
C GLU A 86 -16.08 0.21 9.83
N GLU A 87 -15.51 -0.43 8.80
CA GLU A 87 -15.52 0.10 7.43
C GLU A 87 -16.94 0.16 6.85
N ARG A 88 -17.78 -0.82 7.20
CA ARG A 88 -19.19 -0.81 6.81
C ARG A 88 -19.94 0.35 7.49
N GLU A 89 -19.75 0.54 8.78
CA GLU A 89 -20.38 1.62 9.53
C GLU A 89 -19.93 2.98 8.98
N GLU A 90 -18.64 3.16 8.73
CA GLU A 90 -18.11 4.38 8.13
C GLU A 90 -18.68 4.63 6.72
N ALA A 91 -18.81 3.58 5.90
CA ALA A 91 -19.43 3.67 4.58
C ALA A 91 -20.90 4.10 4.67
N GLU A 92 -21.69 3.51 5.57
CA GLU A 92 -23.09 3.86 5.80
C GLU A 92 -23.24 5.31 6.26
N GLN A 93 -22.38 5.77 7.18
CA GLN A 93 -22.32 7.17 7.59
C GLN A 93 -22.01 8.09 6.40
N ARG A 94 -20.98 7.79 5.61
CA ARG A 94 -20.62 8.60 4.42
C ARG A 94 -21.74 8.65 3.37
N ILE A 95 -22.43 7.54 3.15
CA ILE A 95 -23.59 7.47 2.23
C ILE A 95 -24.72 8.38 2.72
N SER A 96 -24.95 8.47 4.03
CA SER A 96 -25.99 9.32 4.61
C SER A 96 -25.77 10.82 4.37
N PHE A 97 -24.51 11.25 4.16
CA PHE A 97 -24.17 12.65 3.84
C PHE A 97 -24.28 12.99 2.35
N LEU A 98 -24.52 12.02 1.47
CA LEU A 98 -24.58 12.27 0.03
C LEU A 98 -25.84 13.05 -0.34
N ASN A 99 -25.69 14.05 -1.21
CA ASN A 99 -26.85 14.68 -1.83
C ASN A 99 -27.49 13.77 -2.89
N ARG A 100 -28.71 14.10 -3.33
CA ARG A 100 -29.49 13.26 -4.25
C ARG A 100 -28.74 12.88 -5.54
N LYS A 101 -27.96 13.80 -6.12
CA LYS A 101 -27.19 13.53 -7.34
C LYS A 101 -26.03 12.57 -7.06
N GLN A 102 -25.30 12.80 -5.97
CA GLN A 102 -24.20 11.93 -5.55
C GLN A 102 -24.68 10.52 -5.19
N LEU A 103 -25.80 10.42 -4.46
CA LEU A 103 -26.40 9.13 -4.11
C LEU A 103 -26.82 8.35 -5.36
N THR A 104 -27.41 9.04 -6.33
CA THR A 104 -27.80 8.43 -7.62
C THR A 104 -26.59 7.90 -8.39
N ALA A 105 -25.50 8.68 -8.45
CA ALA A 105 -24.26 8.25 -9.07
C ALA A 105 -23.62 7.06 -8.33
N PHE A 106 -23.58 7.10 -7.00
CA PHE A 106 -23.07 6.02 -6.15
C PHE A 106 -23.81 4.70 -6.41
N GLU A 107 -25.15 4.71 -6.38
CA GLU A 107 -25.95 3.51 -6.62
C GLU A 107 -25.79 2.95 -8.04
N THR A 108 -25.63 3.84 -9.03
CA THR A 108 -25.38 3.44 -10.43
C THR A 108 -24.05 2.71 -10.55
N ILE A 109 -22.99 3.26 -9.97
CA ILE A 109 -21.65 2.65 -9.96
C ILE A 109 -21.67 1.31 -9.22
N LYS A 110 -22.28 1.28 -8.02
CA LYS A 110 -22.38 0.07 -7.20
C LYS A 110 -23.07 -1.06 -7.95
N ARG A 111 -24.14 -0.75 -8.68
CA ARG A 111 -24.89 -1.72 -9.49
C ARG A 111 -24.08 -2.24 -10.68
N ALA A 112 -23.43 -1.34 -11.42
CA ALA A 112 -22.60 -1.69 -12.58
C ALA A 112 -21.42 -2.62 -12.23
N ILE A 113 -20.87 -2.47 -11.02
CA ILE A 113 -19.83 -3.38 -10.48
C ILE A 113 -20.41 -4.77 -10.24
N GLY A 114 -21.59 -4.87 -9.62
CA GLY A 114 -22.21 -6.15 -9.24
C GLY A 114 -22.84 -6.94 -10.39
N ASN A 115 -23.07 -6.32 -11.54
CA ASN A 115 -23.84 -6.93 -12.63
C ASN A 115 -23.06 -6.91 -13.96
N ASN A 116 -22.66 -8.09 -14.46
CA ASN A 116 -21.83 -8.21 -15.67
C ASN A 116 -22.55 -7.85 -16.99
N ASN A 117 -23.87 -7.70 -16.97
CA ASN A 117 -24.71 -7.48 -18.15
C ASN A 117 -25.29 -6.06 -18.25
N GLU A 118 -24.85 -5.10 -17.43
CA GLU A 118 -25.35 -3.72 -17.50
C GLU A 118 -24.58 -2.86 -18.51
N ASN A 119 -25.31 -2.17 -19.39
CA ASN A 119 -24.77 -1.27 -20.42
C ASN A 119 -24.07 -0.02 -19.84
N ASP A 120 -24.33 0.29 -18.56
CA ASP A 120 -23.87 1.51 -17.88
C ASP A 120 -22.47 1.38 -17.25
N ARG A 121 -21.68 0.36 -17.62
CA ARG A 121 -20.30 0.20 -17.14
C ARG A 121 -19.33 1.28 -17.63
N TYR A 122 -19.66 1.93 -18.74
CA TYR A 122 -18.81 2.95 -19.34
C TYR A 122 -19.29 4.34 -18.91
N PHE A 123 -18.64 4.87 -17.87
CA PHE A 123 -18.81 6.27 -17.48
C PHE A 123 -17.99 7.14 -18.45
N PHE A 124 -18.68 7.88 -19.33
CA PHE A 124 -18.08 8.89 -20.23
C PHE A 124 -18.23 10.30 -19.66
#